data_AF-A0A7L4PIS2-F1
#
_entry.id   AF-A0A7L4PIS2-F1
#
_cell.length_a   1.000
_cell.length_b   1.000
_cell.length_c   1.000
_cell.angle_alpha   90.00
_cell.angle_beta   90.00
_cell.angle_gamma   90.00
#
_symmetry.space_group_name_H-M   'P 1'
#
loop_
_entity.id
_entity.type
_entity.pdbx_description
1 polymer ?
#
loop_
_entity_poly.entity_id
_entity_poly.type
_entity_poly.pdbx_seq_one_letter_code
_entity_poly.pdbx_strand_id
1 'polypeptide(L)'
;MVDQLIRDLVPIFAAGLAIQQLLEILDPIVVRAIGEKDKRLVLGLVSMAIGLLIAFGTGMRVLRPMGLDGYDIMDAVLTAMIISAGTEGFNSILKFLGYAKEGKKSDAAALKAWVAKDPDAEYLMDRIDRKPK
;
A
#
# COMPACT_ATOMS: atom_id res chain seq x y z
N MET A 1 -18.17 -12.53 -4.19
CA MET A 1 -17.38 -11.37 -4.67
C MET A 1 -16.10 -11.23 -3.87
N VAL A 2 -16.18 -11.17 -2.53
CA VAL A 2 -14.99 -11.11 -1.66
C VAL A 2 -14.11 -12.36 -1.79
N ASP A 3 -14.69 -13.56 -1.90
CA ASP A 3 -13.92 -14.80 -2.02
C ASP A 3 -13.05 -14.85 -3.28
N GLN A 4 -13.56 -14.32 -4.40
CA GLN A 4 -12.83 -14.25 -5.66
C GLN A 4 -11.69 -13.23 -5.59
N LEU A 5 -11.96 -12.06 -5.01
CA LEU A 5 -10.93 -11.03 -4.79
C LEU A 5 -9.80 -11.56 -3.89
N ILE A 6 -10.14 -12.27 -2.81
CA ILE A 6 -9.14 -12.90 -1.92
C ILE A 6 -8.33 -13.94 -2.72
N ARG A 7 -9.00 -14.80 -3.48
CA ARG A 7 -8.34 -15.83 -4.28
C ARG A 7 -7.34 -15.26 -5.29
N ASP A 8 -7.64 -14.11 -5.86
CA ASP A 8 -6.83 -13.47 -6.90
C ASP A 8 -5.70 -12.60 -6.29
N LEU A 9 -5.92 -12.00 -5.11
CA LEU A 9 -4.91 -11.17 -4.44
C LEU A 9 -3.90 -11.98 -3.60
N VAL A 10 -4.32 -13.09 -2.98
CA VAL A 10 -3.45 -13.91 -2.12
C VAL A 10 -2.15 -14.33 -2.82
N PRO A 11 -2.16 -14.80 -4.08
CA PRO A 11 -0.93 -15.14 -4.82
C PRO A 11 0.01 -13.95 -5.00
N ILE A 12 -0.52 -12.75 -5.23
CA ILE A 12 0.26 -11.52 -5.39
C ILE A 12 0.99 -11.18 -4.08
N PHE A 13 0.29 -11.28 -2.95
CA PHE A 13 0.90 -11.09 -1.63
C PHE A 13 1.93 -12.17 -1.30
N ALA A 14 1.64 -13.44 -1.61
CA ALA A 14 2.58 -14.54 -1.41
C ALA A 14 3.86 -14.35 -2.25
N ALA A 15 3.74 -13.86 -3.49
CA ALA A 15 4.87 -13.50 -4.33
C ALA A 15 5.70 -12.36 -3.72
N GLY A 16 5.05 -11.31 -3.19
CA GLY A 16 5.74 -10.23 -2.49
C GLY A 16 6.51 -10.70 -1.25
N LEU A 17 5.95 -11.61 -0.47
CA LEU A 17 6.63 -12.24 0.67
C LEU A 17 7.83 -13.09 0.23
N ALA A 18 7.67 -13.88 -0.84
CA ALA A 18 8.75 -14.70 -1.37
C ALA A 18 9.93 -13.84 -1.89
N ILE A 19 9.64 -12.72 -2.57
CA ILE A 19 10.67 -11.76 -2.99
C ILE A 19 11.36 -11.16 -1.78
N GLN A 20 10.62 -10.75 -0.75
CA GLN A 20 11.20 -10.21 0.47
C GLN A 20 12.23 -11.18 1.06
N GLN A 21 11.86 -12.46 1.20
CA GLN A 21 12.75 -13.50 1.73
C GLN A 21 13.98 -13.71 0.83
N LEU A 22 13.81 -13.66 -0.50
CA LEU A 22 14.90 -13.76 -1.44
C LEU A 22 15.88 -12.59 -1.34
N LEU A 23 15.38 -11.35 -1.22
CA LEU A 23 16.22 -10.16 -1.08
C LEU A 23 17.02 -10.17 0.22
N GLU A 24 16.43 -10.66 1.33
CA GLU A 24 17.16 -10.84 2.60
C GLU A 24 18.30 -11.85 2.46
N ILE A 25 18.11 -12.92 1.68
CA ILE A 25 19.17 -13.89 1.38
C ILE A 25 20.25 -13.27 0.48
N LEU A 26 19.86 -12.41 -0.47
CA LEU A 26 20.77 -11.75 -1.39
C LEU A 26 21.53 -10.58 -0.76
N ASP A 27 20.99 -9.91 0.28
CA ASP A 27 21.61 -8.76 0.95
C ASP A 27 23.09 -9.00 1.31
N PRO A 28 23.49 -10.06 2.04
CA PRO A 28 24.90 -10.29 2.37
C PRO A 28 25.80 -10.51 1.15
N ILE A 29 25.25 -11.06 0.05
CA ILE A 29 26.00 -11.28 -1.20
C ILE A 29 26.21 -9.94 -1.91
N VAL A 30 25.16 -9.14 -2.00
CA VAL A 30 25.18 -7.79 -2.59
C VAL A 30 26.16 -6.92 -1.81
N VAL A 31 26.08 -6.87 -0.48
CA VAL A 31 27.00 -6.11 0.37
C VAL A 31 28.46 -6.47 0.09
N ARG A 32 28.77 -7.77 -0.05
CA ARG A 32 30.14 -8.22 -0.36
C ARG A 32 30.59 -7.85 -1.78
N ALA A 33 29.68 -7.84 -2.74
CA ALA A 33 30.02 -7.63 -4.15
C ALA A 33 30.14 -6.16 -4.56
N ILE A 34 29.27 -5.29 -4.03
CA ILE A 34 29.11 -3.90 -4.47
C ILE A 34 29.20 -2.90 -3.32
N GLY A 35 29.32 -3.37 -2.07
CA GLY A 35 29.46 -2.54 -0.89
C GLY A 35 28.14 -1.97 -0.39
N GLU A 36 28.19 -1.39 0.82
CA GLU A 36 27.01 -0.93 1.57
C GLU A 36 26.31 0.26 0.90
N LYS A 37 27.05 1.07 0.15
CA LYS A 37 26.58 2.34 -0.42
C LYS A 37 25.48 2.15 -1.47
N ASP A 38 25.67 1.18 -2.36
CA ASP A 38 24.80 0.99 -3.53
C ASP A 38 23.81 -0.17 -3.36
N LYS A 39 23.91 -0.93 -2.26
CA LYS A 39 23.10 -2.14 -2.03
C LYS A 39 21.60 -1.89 -2.12
N ARG A 40 21.11 -0.76 -1.58
CA ARG A 40 19.68 -0.45 -1.52
C ARG A 40 19.11 -0.24 -2.91
N LEU A 41 19.85 0.44 -3.77
CA LEU A 41 19.47 0.66 -5.16
C LEU A 41 19.48 -0.67 -5.93
N VAL A 42 20.50 -1.50 -5.74
CA VAL A 42 20.61 -2.78 -6.44
C VAL A 42 19.54 -3.78 -5.99
N LEU A 43 19.30 -3.95 -4.69
CA LEU A 43 18.24 -4.81 -4.18
C LEU A 43 16.86 -4.32 -4.63
N GLY A 44 16.64 -2.99 -4.68
CA GLY A 44 15.42 -2.40 -5.23
C GLY A 44 15.23 -2.72 -6.71
N LEU A 45 16.28 -2.59 -7.54
CA LEU A 45 16.22 -2.94 -8.97
C LEU A 45 16.02 -4.43 -9.19
N VAL A 46 16.68 -5.28 -8.41
CA VAL A 46 16.48 -6.74 -8.45
C VAL A 46 15.05 -7.09 -8.08
N SER A 47 14.51 -6.50 -7.01
CA SER A 47 13.10 -6.68 -6.62
C SER A 47 12.14 -6.29 -7.74
N MET A 48 12.35 -5.12 -8.34
CA MET A 48 11.51 -4.62 -9.43
C MET A 48 11.60 -5.51 -10.67
N ALA A 49 12.79 -5.96 -11.05
CA ALA A 49 12.99 -6.86 -12.19
C ALA A 49 12.28 -8.20 -11.97
N ILE A 50 12.38 -8.78 -10.77
CA ILE A 50 11.70 -10.03 -10.42
C ILE A 50 10.18 -9.82 -10.40
N GLY A 51 9.69 -8.72 -9.81
CA GLY A 51 8.27 -8.37 -9.81
C GLY A 51 7.71 -8.24 -11.22
N LEU A 52 8.45 -7.60 -12.14
CA LEU A 52 8.09 -7.51 -13.56
C LEU A 52 8.07 -8.88 -14.23
N LEU A 53 9.13 -9.68 -14.04
CA LEU A 53 9.18 -11.04 -14.60
C LEU A 53 8.01 -11.89 -14.14
N ILE A 54 7.64 -11.80 -12.86
CA ILE A 54 6.50 -12.52 -12.31
C ILE A 54 5.20 -11.99 -12.91
N ALA A 55 4.95 -10.67 -12.90
CA ALA A 55 3.70 -10.09 -13.37
C ALA A 55 3.48 -10.33 -14.88
N PHE A 56 4.52 -10.21 -15.71
CA PHE A 56 4.43 -10.46 -17.15
C PHE A 56 4.49 -11.95 -17.50
N GLY A 57 5.31 -12.73 -16.81
CA GLY A 57 5.51 -14.16 -17.09
C GLY A 57 4.37 -15.06 -16.62
N THR A 58 3.73 -14.73 -15.50
CA THR A 58 2.61 -15.52 -14.94
C THR A 58 1.24 -14.98 -15.36
N GLY A 59 1.18 -13.77 -15.90
CA GLY A 59 -0.09 -13.10 -16.22
C GLY A 59 -0.87 -12.63 -15.00
N MET A 60 -0.25 -12.53 -13.81
CA MET A 60 -0.91 -11.98 -12.62
C MET A 60 -1.32 -10.52 -12.83
N ARG A 61 -2.53 -10.18 -12.38
CA ARG A 61 -3.18 -8.90 -12.63
C ARG A 61 -3.99 -8.49 -11.40
N VAL A 62 -3.73 -7.28 -10.90
CA VAL A 62 -4.34 -6.74 -9.69
C VAL A 62 -5.58 -5.89 -10.00
N LEU A 63 -5.62 -5.25 -11.17
CA LEU A 63 -6.73 -4.37 -11.57
C LEU A 63 -7.88 -5.14 -12.24
N ARG A 64 -7.59 -6.20 -13.01
CA ARG A 64 -8.64 -7.05 -13.61
C ARG A 64 -9.64 -7.60 -12.57
N PRO A 65 -9.23 -8.17 -11.41
CA PRO A 65 -10.16 -8.59 -10.37
C PRO A 65 -11.01 -7.46 -9.77
N MET A 66 -10.59 -6.20 -9.96
CA MET A 66 -11.31 -5.00 -9.52
C MET A 66 -12.29 -4.46 -10.58
N GLY A 67 -12.42 -5.13 -11.73
CA GLY A 67 -13.31 -4.73 -12.82
C GLY A 67 -12.76 -3.61 -13.70
N LEU A 68 -11.46 -3.33 -13.61
CA LEU A 68 -10.78 -2.34 -14.45
C LEU A 68 -10.11 -3.05 -15.65
N ASP A 69 -10.93 -3.33 -16.66
CA ASP A 69 -10.49 -3.97 -17.90
C ASP A 69 -9.93 -2.95 -18.92
N GLY A 70 -9.05 -3.42 -19.81
CA GLY A 70 -8.53 -2.62 -20.94
C GLY A 70 -7.15 -1.97 -20.72
N TYR A 71 -6.58 -2.08 -19.52
CA TYR A 71 -5.28 -1.49 -19.17
C TYR A 71 -4.20 -2.54 -18.89
N ASP A 72 -4.09 -3.57 -19.72
CA ASP A 72 -3.28 -4.77 -19.45
C ASP A 72 -1.81 -4.52 -19.12
N ILE A 73 -1.17 -3.58 -19.82
CA ILE A 73 0.24 -3.22 -19.56
C ILE A 73 0.36 -2.47 -18.24
N MET A 74 -0.55 -1.52 -17.97
CA MET A 74 -0.53 -0.75 -16.74
C MET A 74 -0.86 -1.62 -15.52
N ASP A 75 -1.80 -2.54 -15.66
CA ASP A 75 -2.12 -3.55 -14.63
C ASP A 75 -0.91 -4.44 -14.36
N ALA A 76 -0.20 -4.90 -15.39
CA ALA A 76 1.05 -5.66 -15.23
C ALA A 76 2.11 -4.88 -14.44
N VAL A 77 2.31 -3.60 -14.79
CA VAL A 77 3.28 -2.72 -14.12
C VAL A 77 2.88 -2.50 -12.67
N LEU A 78 1.62 -2.21 -12.39
CA LEU A 78 1.12 -2.02 -11.02
C LEU A 78 1.23 -3.30 -10.19
N THR A 79 0.90 -4.44 -10.79
CA THR A 79 1.07 -5.75 -10.15
C THR A 79 2.54 -6.00 -9.81
N ALA A 80 3.46 -5.72 -10.74
CA ALA A 80 4.89 -5.82 -10.51
C ALA A 80 5.38 -4.91 -9.39
N MET A 81 4.89 -3.66 -9.34
CA MET A 81 5.22 -2.70 -8.29
C MET A 81 4.76 -3.21 -6.92
N ILE A 82 3.52 -3.69 -6.82
CA ILE A 82 2.97 -4.25 -5.57
C ILE A 82 3.80 -5.44 -5.10
N ILE A 83 4.12 -6.36 -6.01
CA ILE A 83 4.95 -7.54 -5.73
C ILE A 83 6.36 -7.10 -5.26
N SER A 84 6.99 -6.15 -5.95
CA SER A 84 8.34 -5.66 -5.64
C SER A 84 8.44 -4.87 -4.33
N ALA A 85 7.34 -4.24 -3.90
CA ALA A 85 7.28 -3.52 -2.64
C ALA A 85 7.29 -4.46 -1.42
N GLY A 86 6.92 -5.73 -1.62
CA GLY A 86 6.93 -6.77 -0.60
C GLY A 86 6.19 -6.36 0.68
N THR A 87 6.78 -6.66 1.83
CA THR A 87 6.22 -6.30 3.15
C THR A 87 6.52 -4.86 3.57
N GLU A 88 7.50 -4.21 2.95
CA GLU A 88 7.79 -2.79 3.20
C GLU A 88 6.65 -1.89 2.73
N GLY A 89 6.04 -2.23 1.59
CA GLY A 89 4.82 -1.59 1.10
C GLY A 89 3.68 -1.73 2.10
N PHE A 90 3.48 -2.94 2.64
CA PHE A 90 2.43 -3.20 3.65
C PHE A 90 2.67 -2.41 4.95
N ASN A 91 3.90 -2.40 5.46
CA ASN A 91 4.27 -1.60 6.65
C ASN A 91 4.03 -0.10 6.43
N SER A 92 4.33 0.40 5.23
CA SER A 92 4.10 1.80 4.86
C SER A 92 2.60 2.13 4.78
N ILE A 93 1.79 1.22 4.23
CA ILE A 93 0.32 1.35 4.22
C ILE A 93 -0.25 1.38 5.64
N LEU A 94 0.18 0.47 6.52
CA LEU A 94 -0.28 0.45 7.91
C LEU A 94 0.06 1.75 8.65
N LYS A 95 1.28 2.28 8.46
CA LYS A 95 1.68 3.58 9.02
C LYS A 95 0.82 4.71 8.48
N PHE A 96 0.58 4.76 7.17
CA PHE A 96 -0.27 5.77 6.55
C PHE A 96 -1.71 5.72 7.10
N LEU A 97 -2.29 4.53 7.23
CA LEU A 97 -3.62 4.35 7.84
C LEU A 97 -3.62 4.78 9.31
N GLY A 98 -2.55 4.53 10.04
CA GLY A 98 -2.33 5.03 11.40
C GLY A 98 -2.36 6.56 11.45
N TYR A 99 -1.56 7.22 10.62
CA TYR A 99 -1.52 8.69 10.53
C TYR A 99 -2.87 9.29 10.12
N ALA A 100 -3.57 8.69 9.16
CA ALA A 100 -4.90 9.14 8.75
C ALA A 100 -5.92 9.02 9.90
N LYS A 101 -5.81 7.97 10.74
CA LYS A 101 -6.66 7.79 11.91
C LYS A 101 -6.33 8.79 13.02
N GLU A 102 -5.05 9.08 13.24
CA GLU A 102 -4.60 10.08 14.21
C GLU A 102 -5.03 11.49 13.81
N GLY A 103 -4.92 11.85 12.52
CA GLY A 103 -5.42 13.12 12.00
C GLY A 103 -6.92 13.30 12.24
N LYS A 104 -7.74 12.28 11.97
CA LYS A 104 -9.18 12.34 12.28
C LYS A 104 -9.47 12.51 13.77
N LYS A 105 -8.62 11.96 14.64
CA LYS A 105 -8.75 12.15 16.10
C LYS A 105 -8.32 13.54 16.53
N SER A 106 -7.24 14.10 15.98
CA SER A 106 -6.82 15.47 16.28
C SER A 106 -7.84 16.48 15.78
N ASP A 107 -8.40 16.28 14.59
CA ASP A 107 -9.43 17.14 14.03
C ASP A 107 -10.71 17.08 14.88
N ALA A 108 -11.13 15.89 15.30
CA ALA A 108 -12.27 15.73 16.20
C ALA A 108 -12.01 16.34 17.59
N ALA A 109 -10.78 16.28 18.11
CA ALA A 109 -10.41 16.88 19.39
C ALA A 109 -10.33 18.41 19.31
N ALA A 110 -9.77 18.95 18.23
CA ALA A 110 -9.71 20.39 17.95
C ALA A 110 -11.12 20.96 17.75
N LEU A 111 -11.97 20.22 17.03
CA LEU A 111 -13.37 20.57 16.82
C LEU A 111 -14.16 20.56 18.14
N LYS A 112 -13.96 19.55 19.00
CA LYS A 112 -14.56 19.52 20.36
C LYS A 112 -14.06 20.66 21.24
N ALA A 113 -12.78 20.98 21.17
CA ALA A 113 -12.18 22.08 21.95
C ALA A 113 -12.67 23.45 21.48
N TRP A 114 -12.94 23.61 20.18
CA TRP A 114 -13.57 24.81 19.61
C TRP A 114 -15.04 24.92 20.04
N VAL A 115 -15.83 23.85 19.92
CA VAL A 115 -17.24 23.80 20.37
C VAL A 115 -17.38 24.10 21.86
N ALA A 116 -16.47 23.61 22.69
CA ALA A 116 -16.49 23.86 24.14
C ALA A 116 -16.14 25.32 24.51
N LYS A 117 -15.56 26.10 23.60
CA LYS A 117 -15.16 27.50 23.83
C LYS A 117 -16.14 28.52 23.27
N ASP A 118 -17.01 28.13 22.34
CA ASP A 118 -17.89 29.04 21.63
C ASP A 118 -19.37 28.62 21.85
N PRO A 119 -20.18 29.43 22.57
CA PRO A 119 -21.56 29.08 22.88
C PRO A 119 -22.46 28.96 21.63
N ASP A 120 -22.08 29.55 20.49
CA ASP A 120 -22.83 29.46 19.23
C ASP A 120 -22.43 28.25 18.37
N ALA A 121 -21.34 27.56 18.73
CA ALA A 121 -20.81 26.43 17.97
C ALA A 121 -21.66 25.15 18.10
N GLU A 122 -22.38 24.97 19.21
CA GLU A 122 -23.28 23.82 19.43
C GLU A 122 -24.44 23.83 18.43
N TYR A 123 -24.98 25.02 18.10
CA TYR A 123 -26.03 25.20 17.10
C TYR A 123 -25.55 24.92 15.66
N LEU A 124 -24.30 25.27 15.33
CA LEU A 124 -23.72 24.99 14.02
C LEU A 124 -23.46 23.50 13.81
N MET A 125 -23.06 22.78 14.88
CA MET A 125 -22.81 21.34 14.84
C MET A 125 -24.11 20.55 14.68
N ASP A 126 -25.16 20.90 15.40
CA ASP A 126 -26.50 20.31 15.25
C ASP A 126 -27.07 20.50 13.83
N ARG A 127 -26.76 21.62 13.16
CA ARG A 127 -27.13 21.83 11.74
C ARG A 127 -26.32 21.00 10.75
N ILE A 128 -25.04 20.74 11.02
CA ILE A 128 -24.17 19.93 10.14
C ILE A 128 -24.60 18.45 10.21
N ASP A 129 -24.91 17.95 11.40
CA ASP A 129 -25.34 16.56 11.62
C ASP A 129 -26.75 16.28 11.06
N ARG A 130 -27.59 17.31 10.96
CA ARG A 130 -28.95 17.23 10.37
C ARG A 130 -29.01 17.36 8.85
N LYS A 131 -27.90 17.41 8.11
CA LYS A 131 -27.98 17.44 6.64
C LYS A 131 -28.70 16.16 6.15
N PRO A 132 -29.78 16.28 5.36
CA PRO A 132 -30.45 15.11 4.80
C PRO A 132 -29.47 14.38 3.89
N LYS A 133 -29.42 13.05 4.03
CA LYS A 133 -28.62 12.14 3.20
C LYS A 133 -28.99 12.24 1.74
#